data_AF-A0A0F9EVS5-F1
#
_entry.id   AF-A0A0F9EVS5-F1
#
_cell.length_a   1.000
_cell.length_b   1.000
_cell.length_c   1.000
_cell.angle_alpha   90.00
_cell.angle_beta   90.00
_cell.angle_gamma   90.00
#
_symmetry.space_group_name_H-M   'P 1'
#
loop_
_entity.id
_entity.type
_entity.pdbx_description
1 polymer ?
#
loop_
_entity_poly.entity_id
_entity_poly.type
_entity_poly.pdbx_seq_one_letter_code
_entity_poly.pdbx_strand_id
1 'polypeptide(L)'
;MPFYPPWADRDGDPAHTQGSGLDEYLGTEMEKAQHQAEDDEGEVRAADVEQAHQEADHMRDVEQDRQMVTEDPEPPRPGLGLPYVRGVEELRVLSYNYWNANGIGICIIAVEGHVADWAAYIGGDDGQRTEECVAWTKRFGCKLSRKQANRWFPELPIEAYRE
;
A
#
# COMPACT_ATOMS: atom_id res chain seq x y z
N MET A 1 15.63 -63.91 -44.12
CA MET A 1 16.54 -64.81 -44.85
C MET A 1 17.02 -64.09 -46.11
N PRO A 2 18.25 -64.32 -46.60
CA PRO A 2 19.61 -64.20 -46.02
C PRO A 2 20.30 -62.92 -46.59
N PHE A 3 21.52 -62.47 -46.29
CA PHE A 3 22.84 -63.07 -46.50
C PHE A 3 23.89 -62.02 -46.00
N TYR A 4 24.89 -62.42 -45.24
CA TYR A 4 25.99 -61.57 -44.73
C TYR A 4 27.33 -62.02 -45.38
N PRO A 5 28.44 -61.27 -45.23
CA PRO A 5 29.22 -60.62 -46.29
C PRO A 5 30.54 -61.38 -46.61
N PRO A 6 31.37 -60.88 -47.54
CA PRO A 6 32.77 -61.29 -47.61
C PRO A 6 33.73 -60.16 -47.21
N TRP A 7 34.41 -60.40 -46.10
CA TRP A 7 35.73 -59.94 -45.69
C TRP A 7 36.71 -59.73 -46.86
N ALA A 8 37.54 -58.70 -46.77
CA ALA A 8 38.93 -58.71 -47.25
C ALA A 8 39.71 -57.60 -46.54
N ASP A 9 40.47 -57.99 -45.51
CA ASP A 9 41.61 -57.23 -45.01
C ASP A 9 42.69 -57.15 -46.10
N ARG A 10 43.37 -56.00 -46.23
CA ARG A 10 44.85 -55.88 -46.30
C ARG A 10 45.33 -54.48 -46.67
N ASP A 11 46.26 -54.01 -45.84
CA ASP A 11 47.47 -53.20 -46.12
C ASP A 11 47.26 -51.78 -46.69
N GLY A 12 47.87 -50.68 -46.24
CA GLY A 12 49.00 -50.41 -45.34
C GLY A 12 49.67 -49.09 -45.77
N ASP A 13 49.63 -48.07 -44.90
CA ASP A 13 50.70 -47.07 -44.58
C ASP A 13 51.10 -45.96 -45.61
N PRO A 14 51.96 -44.95 -45.27
CA PRO A 14 51.51 -43.58 -44.93
C PRO A 14 52.25 -42.39 -45.64
N ALA A 15 51.80 -41.18 -45.31
CA ALA A 15 52.52 -39.88 -45.25
C ALA A 15 53.12 -39.22 -46.52
N HIS A 16 52.71 -37.96 -46.77
CA HIS A 16 53.61 -36.88 -47.21
C HIS A 16 53.08 -35.49 -46.78
N THR A 17 53.92 -34.77 -46.05
CA THR A 17 53.84 -33.39 -45.54
C THR A 17 54.36 -32.35 -46.56
N GLN A 18 53.82 -31.12 -46.59
CA GLN A 18 54.52 -29.83 -46.27
C GLN A 18 53.91 -28.54 -46.89
N GLY A 19 53.99 -27.44 -46.10
CA GLY A 19 54.11 -26.02 -46.52
C GLY A 19 52.84 -25.16 -46.34
N SER A 20 52.80 -23.92 -45.83
CA SER A 20 53.76 -22.96 -45.24
C SER A 20 52.97 -21.67 -44.94
N GLY A 21 53.17 -20.98 -43.80
CA GLY A 21 52.67 -19.60 -43.59
C GLY A 21 52.46 -19.22 -42.12
N LEU A 22 53.49 -18.70 -41.45
CA LEU A 22 53.45 -18.36 -40.02
C LEU A 22 54.18 -17.04 -39.71
N ASP A 23 53.89 -15.95 -40.43
CA ASP A 23 54.45 -14.62 -40.07
C ASP A 23 53.43 -13.47 -40.00
N GLU A 24 52.12 -13.73 -40.10
CA GLU A 24 51.09 -12.66 -40.13
C GLU A 24 50.11 -12.67 -38.94
N TYR A 25 50.27 -13.57 -37.96
CA TYR A 25 49.21 -13.91 -37.00
C TYR A 25 49.41 -13.45 -35.55
N LEU A 26 50.49 -12.72 -35.21
CA LEU A 26 50.78 -12.33 -33.82
C LEU A 26 50.46 -10.87 -33.47
N GLY A 27 50.30 -9.98 -34.46
CA GLY A 27 49.97 -8.57 -34.19
C GLY A 27 48.49 -8.31 -33.90
N THR A 28 47.59 -9.08 -34.50
CA THR A 28 46.14 -8.81 -34.50
C THR A 28 45.39 -9.35 -33.28
N GLU A 29 45.92 -10.34 -32.56
CA GLU A 29 45.23 -10.88 -31.37
C GLU A 29 45.53 -10.08 -30.09
N MET A 30 46.74 -9.54 -29.95
CA MET A 30 47.10 -8.75 -28.76
C MET A 30 46.41 -7.37 -28.76
N GLU A 31 46.30 -6.73 -29.93
CA GLU A 31 45.56 -5.47 -30.09
C GLU A 31 44.04 -5.65 -29.87
N LYS A 32 43.46 -6.77 -30.31
CA LYS A 32 42.05 -7.09 -30.06
C LYS A 32 41.76 -7.37 -28.59
N ALA A 33 42.67 -8.05 -27.88
CA ALA A 33 42.50 -8.33 -26.45
C ALA A 33 42.59 -7.05 -25.60
N GLN A 34 43.44 -6.09 -25.99
CA GLN A 34 43.52 -4.78 -25.32
C GLN A 34 42.24 -3.94 -25.54
N HIS A 35 41.75 -3.88 -26.78
CA HIS A 35 40.51 -3.15 -27.08
C HIS A 35 39.30 -3.72 -26.34
N GLN A 36 39.21 -5.05 -26.26
CA GLN A 36 38.10 -5.72 -25.59
C GLN A 36 38.12 -5.53 -24.06
N ALA A 37 39.30 -5.44 -23.44
CA ALA A 37 39.42 -5.14 -22.02
C ALA A 37 39.10 -3.67 -21.69
N GLU A 38 39.47 -2.73 -22.56
CA GLU A 38 39.15 -1.30 -22.40
C GLU A 38 37.64 -1.03 -22.57
N ASP A 39 36.98 -1.73 -23.49
CA ASP A 39 35.54 -1.65 -23.70
C ASP A 39 34.75 -2.21 -22.50
N ASP A 40 35.15 -3.37 -21.97
CA ASP A 40 34.52 -3.97 -20.77
C ASP A 40 34.69 -3.06 -19.52
N GLU A 41 35.87 -2.47 -19.30
CA GLU A 41 36.08 -1.53 -18.17
C GLU A 41 35.29 -0.22 -18.30
N GLY A 42 35.07 0.24 -19.54
CA GLY A 42 34.25 1.41 -19.83
C GLY A 42 32.76 1.17 -19.53
N GLU A 43 32.25 -0.02 -19.83
CA GLU A 43 30.86 -0.41 -19.60
C GLU A 43 30.56 -0.60 -18.11
N VAL A 44 31.46 -1.22 -17.33
CA VAL A 44 31.28 -1.36 -15.87
C VAL A 44 31.26 0.02 -15.18
N ARG A 45 32.16 0.94 -15.57
CA ARG A 45 32.17 2.30 -15.00
C ARG A 45 30.93 3.12 -15.37
N ALA A 46 30.38 2.94 -16.56
CA ALA A 46 29.15 3.61 -16.97
C ALA A 46 27.94 3.10 -16.16
N ALA A 47 27.86 1.78 -15.94
CA ALA A 47 26.82 1.16 -15.13
C ALA A 47 26.88 1.62 -13.66
N ASP A 48 28.08 1.73 -13.07
CA ASP A 48 28.26 2.22 -11.69
C ASP A 48 27.81 3.68 -11.52
N VAL A 49 28.07 4.54 -12.52
CA VAL A 49 27.66 5.95 -12.51
C VAL A 49 26.14 6.08 -12.67
N GLU A 50 25.53 5.28 -13.55
CA GLU A 50 24.08 5.26 -13.73
C GLU A 50 23.37 4.77 -12.47
N GLN A 51 23.87 3.70 -11.83
CA GLN A 51 23.33 3.21 -10.58
C GLN A 51 23.43 4.25 -9.46
N ALA A 52 24.58 4.92 -9.32
CA ALA A 52 24.76 5.98 -8.33
C ALA A 52 23.80 7.16 -8.55
N HIS A 53 23.46 7.48 -9.80
CA HIS A 53 22.46 8.50 -10.13
C HIS A 53 21.05 8.06 -9.72
N GLN A 54 20.67 6.82 -10.06
CA GLN A 54 19.38 6.25 -9.70
C GLN A 54 19.20 6.18 -8.17
N GLU A 55 20.23 5.79 -7.43
CA GLU A 55 20.21 5.76 -5.97
C GLU A 55 20.09 7.17 -5.37
N ALA A 56 20.76 8.17 -5.95
CA ALA A 56 20.68 9.56 -5.50
C ALA A 56 19.29 10.17 -5.73
N ASP A 57 18.66 9.88 -6.86
CA ASP A 57 17.30 10.31 -7.16
C ASP A 57 16.29 9.61 -6.24
N HIS A 58 16.45 8.30 -6.02
CA HIS A 58 15.62 7.56 -5.08
C HIS A 58 15.71 8.11 -3.65
N MET A 59 16.90 8.47 -3.18
CA MET A 59 17.11 9.08 -1.87
C MET A 59 16.43 10.45 -1.75
N ARG A 60 16.40 11.25 -2.82
CA ARG A 60 15.69 12.55 -2.82
C ARG A 60 14.18 12.38 -2.75
N ASP A 61 13.63 11.42 -3.47
CA ASP A 61 12.20 11.13 -3.44
C ASP A 61 11.76 10.68 -2.03
N VAL A 62 12.53 9.80 -1.39
CA VAL A 62 12.28 9.36 -0.01
C VAL A 62 12.37 10.52 0.99
N GLU A 63 13.32 11.44 0.80
CA GLU A 63 13.46 12.62 1.66
C GLU A 63 12.32 13.61 1.45
N GLN A 64 11.84 13.79 0.21
CA GLN A 64 10.69 14.62 -0.12
C GLN A 64 9.39 14.06 0.49
N ASP A 65 9.17 12.75 0.37
CA ASP A 65 8.03 12.07 0.98
C ASP A 65 8.07 12.19 2.52
N ARG A 66 9.26 12.12 3.12
CA ARG A 66 9.42 12.30 4.57
C ARG A 66 9.10 13.73 5.03
N GLN A 67 9.37 14.74 4.22
CA GLN A 67 9.04 16.14 4.54
C GLN A 67 7.55 16.45 4.37
N MET A 68 6.83 15.69 3.53
CA MET A 68 5.38 15.87 3.30
C MET A 68 4.50 15.27 4.42
N VAL A 69 5.07 14.55 5.38
CA VAL A 69 4.37 14.02 6.56
C VAL A 69 4.58 14.94 7.77
N THR A 70 4.37 16.24 7.60
CA THR A 70 4.08 17.12 8.74
C THR A 70 2.60 16.97 9.07
N GLU A 71 2.28 16.00 9.92
CA GLU A 71 1.01 15.93 10.64
C GLU A 71 0.95 17.12 11.61
N ASP A 72 0.73 18.33 11.07
CA ASP A 72 0.39 19.47 11.90
C ASP A 72 -0.99 19.15 12.53
N PRO A 73 -1.08 18.94 13.86
CA PRO A 73 -2.34 18.56 14.46
C PRO A 73 -3.33 19.70 14.25
N GLU A 74 -4.39 19.45 13.47
CA GLU A 74 -5.46 20.42 13.26
C GLU A 74 -5.87 21.04 14.62
N PRO A 75 -6.02 22.37 14.71
CA PRO A 75 -6.45 23.01 15.95
C PRO A 75 -7.76 22.38 16.43
N PRO A 76 -7.93 22.16 17.74
CA PRO A 76 -9.11 21.51 18.28
C PRO A 76 -10.36 22.27 17.83
N ARG A 77 -11.19 21.59 17.04
CA ARG A 77 -12.42 22.18 16.48
C ARG A 77 -13.31 22.64 17.63
N PRO A 78 -13.99 23.80 17.51
CA PRO A 78 -14.91 24.26 18.54
C PRO A 78 -16.04 23.24 18.71
N GLY A 79 -16.03 22.54 19.85
CA GLY A 79 -17.05 21.59 20.27
C GLY A 79 -17.95 22.16 21.35
N LEU A 80 -19.01 21.43 21.68
CA LEU A 80 -19.94 21.68 22.79
C LEU A 80 -19.26 21.57 24.17
N GLY A 81 -18.04 21.05 24.26
CA GLY A 81 -17.32 20.88 25.52
C GLY A 81 -17.92 19.81 26.43
N LEU A 82 -18.79 18.96 25.87
CA LEU A 82 -19.44 17.86 26.57
C LEU A 82 -18.59 16.58 26.47
N PRO A 83 -18.59 15.72 27.51
CA PRO A 83 -17.81 14.49 27.49
C PRO A 83 -18.39 13.51 26.45
N TYR A 84 -17.52 12.79 25.75
CA TYR A 84 -17.92 11.65 24.91
C TYR A 84 -18.10 10.39 25.74
N VAL A 85 -18.95 9.49 25.24
CA VAL A 85 -19.15 8.17 25.85
C VAL A 85 -17.92 7.29 25.62
N ARG A 86 -17.48 6.62 26.69
CA ARG A 86 -16.29 5.74 26.65
C ARG A 86 -16.51 4.50 25.79
N GLY A 87 -15.50 4.11 25.02
CA GLY A 87 -15.52 2.98 24.11
C GLY A 87 -16.06 3.28 22.70
N VAL A 88 -16.53 4.51 22.47
CA VAL A 88 -17.02 5.02 21.18
C VAL A 88 -16.63 6.50 20.98
N GLU A 89 -15.53 6.94 21.61
CA GLU A 89 -15.06 8.33 21.57
C GLU A 89 -14.73 8.78 20.14
N GLU A 90 -14.21 7.87 19.32
CA GLU A 90 -13.91 8.10 17.90
C GLU A 90 -15.16 8.44 17.09
N LEU A 91 -16.33 8.04 17.60
CA LEU A 91 -17.61 8.35 16.99
C LEU A 91 -18.19 9.70 17.46
N ARG A 92 -17.55 10.40 18.42
CA ARG A 92 -18.02 11.67 18.99
C ARG A 92 -19.46 11.60 19.51
N VAL A 93 -19.78 10.46 20.12
CA VAL A 93 -21.10 10.21 20.71
C VAL A 93 -21.15 10.88 22.08
N LEU A 94 -22.10 11.79 22.25
CA LEU A 94 -22.34 12.51 23.50
C LEU A 94 -23.14 11.67 24.49
N SER A 95 -24.12 10.94 23.97
CA SER A 95 -25.02 10.08 24.74
C SER A 95 -25.67 9.07 23.80
N TYR A 96 -26.00 7.88 24.29
CA TYR A 96 -26.79 6.92 23.54
C TYR A 96 -27.67 6.08 24.44
N ASN A 97 -28.73 5.52 23.86
CA ASN A 97 -29.53 4.48 24.46
C ASN A 97 -29.51 3.27 23.52
N TYR A 98 -29.31 2.08 24.07
CA TYR A 98 -29.25 0.83 23.31
C TYR A 98 -30.19 -0.19 23.94
N TRP A 99 -30.87 -0.94 23.07
CA TRP A 99 -31.69 -2.08 23.44
C TRP A 99 -31.39 -3.24 22.50
N ASN A 100 -31.46 -4.47 23.04
CA ASN A 100 -31.49 -5.67 22.23
C ASN A 100 -32.88 -6.29 22.33
N ALA A 101 -33.54 -6.45 21.19
CA ALA A 101 -34.85 -7.07 21.07
C ALA A 101 -34.73 -8.32 20.18
N ASN A 102 -34.58 -9.49 20.81
CA ASN A 102 -34.48 -10.79 20.13
C ASN A 102 -33.40 -10.84 19.03
N GLY A 103 -32.20 -10.32 19.32
CA GLY A 103 -31.10 -10.30 18.35
C GLY A 103 -31.21 -9.16 17.34
N ILE A 104 -32.12 -8.21 17.52
CA ILE A 104 -32.12 -6.93 16.81
C ILE A 104 -31.65 -5.84 17.77
N GLY A 105 -30.56 -5.18 17.44
CA GLY A 105 -30.08 -4.02 18.18
C GLY A 105 -30.86 -2.80 17.74
N ILE A 106 -31.35 -2.01 18.69
CA ILE A 106 -31.97 -0.72 18.44
C ILE A 106 -31.17 0.32 19.21
N CYS A 107 -30.73 1.37 18.53
CA CYS A 107 -29.95 2.42 19.16
C CYS A 107 -30.49 3.80 18.81
N ILE A 108 -30.49 4.68 19.80
CA ILE A 108 -30.70 6.12 19.63
C ILE A 108 -29.44 6.80 20.14
N ILE A 109 -28.80 7.59 19.28
CA ILE A 109 -27.52 8.24 19.58
C ILE A 109 -27.65 9.76 19.45
N ALA A 110 -26.88 10.49 20.25
CA ALA A 110 -26.59 11.91 20.08
C ALA A 110 -25.12 12.06 19.70
N VAL A 111 -24.86 12.73 18.58
CA VAL A 111 -23.52 12.88 17.98
C VAL A 111 -23.20 14.36 17.86
N GLU A 112 -22.00 14.72 18.31
CA GLU A 112 -21.47 16.07 18.11
C GLU A 112 -21.09 16.30 16.64
N GLY A 113 -21.46 17.47 16.13
CA GLY A 113 -21.14 17.92 14.79
C GLY A 113 -19.79 18.62 14.70
N HIS A 114 -19.70 19.59 13.79
CA HIS A 114 -18.45 20.27 13.43
C HIS A 114 -18.36 21.70 13.97
N VAL A 115 -19.50 22.32 14.33
CA VAL A 115 -19.58 23.75 14.66
C VAL A 115 -20.29 23.93 16.01
N ALA A 116 -19.79 23.29 17.06
CA ALA A 116 -20.43 23.23 18.38
C ALA A 116 -21.94 22.92 18.31
N ASP A 117 -22.32 22.07 17.36
CA ASP A 117 -23.68 21.62 17.10
C ASP A 117 -23.81 20.13 17.40
N TRP A 118 -25.02 19.60 17.47
CA TRP A 118 -25.25 18.17 17.60
C TRP A 118 -26.48 17.71 16.85
N ALA A 119 -26.53 16.41 16.54
CA ALA A 119 -27.66 15.76 15.89
C ALA A 119 -27.95 14.43 16.56
N ALA A 120 -29.21 13.99 16.49
CA ALA A 120 -29.62 12.69 17.02
C ALA A 120 -30.07 11.76 15.89
N TYR A 121 -29.74 10.48 16.01
CA TYR A 121 -30.07 9.45 15.04
C TYR A 121 -30.68 8.23 15.73
N ILE A 122 -31.62 7.57 15.06
CA ILE A 122 -32.15 6.26 15.45
C ILE A 122 -31.84 5.23 14.38
N GLY A 123 -31.41 4.04 14.79
CA GLY A 123 -31.05 2.97 13.89
C GLY A 123 -31.19 1.62 14.56
N GLY A 124 -30.99 0.58 13.77
CA GLY A 124 -30.91 -0.77 14.27
C GLY A 124 -30.03 -1.64 13.40
N ASP A 125 -29.44 -2.64 14.02
CA ASP A 125 -28.58 -3.63 13.40
C ASP A 125 -29.03 -5.05 13.81
N ASP A 126 -28.31 -6.03 13.32
CA ASP A 126 -28.43 -7.46 13.63
C ASP A 126 -27.97 -7.83 15.06
N GLY A 127 -27.90 -6.85 15.97
CA GLY A 127 -28.02 -7.04 17.41
C GLY A 127 -26.86 -7.76 18.07
N GLN A 128 -25.69 -7.79 17.44
CA GLN A 128 -24.54 -8.51 17.96
C GLN A 128 -23.87 -7.74 19.11
N ARG A 129 -23.59 -6.44 18.93
CA ARG A 129 -22.83 -5.63 19.90
C ARG A 129 -23.30 -4.18 19.95
N THR A 130 -23.24 -3.57 21.13
CA THR A 130 -23.70 -2.19 21.34
C THR A 130 -22.87 -1.18 20.55
N GLU A 131 -21.54 -1.30 20.57
CA GLU A 131 -20.64 -0.37 19.88
C GLU A 131 -20.82 -0.44 18.36
N GLU A 132 -21.05 -1.64 17.84
CA GLU A 132 -21.34 -1.88 16.42
C GLU A 132 -22.68 -1.25 16.02
N CYS A 133 -23.72 -1.41 16.85
CA CYS A 133 -25.03 -0.79 16.62
C CYS A 133 -24.97 0.75 16.67
N VAL A 134 -24.16 1.31 17.58
CA VAL A 134 -23.89 2.76 17.65
C VAL A 134 -23.17 3.25 16.40
N ALA A 135 -22.11 2.54 15.97
CA ALA A 135 -21.36 2.85 14.77
C ALA A 135 -22.23 2.77 13.51
N TRP A 136 -23.07 1.74 13.43
CA TRP A 136 -24.06 1.56 12.39
C TRP A 136 -25.00 2.77 12.37
N THR A 137 -25.66 3.04 13.50
CA THR A 137 -26.66 4.10 13.64
C THR A 137 -26.10 5.48 13.26
N LYS A 138 -24.83 5.77 13.58
CA LYS A 138 -24.19 7.01 13.14
C LYS A 138 -24.06 7.11 11.62
N ARG A 139 -23.75 6.00 10.95
CA ARG A 139 -23.47 5.99 9.51
C ARG A 139 -24.74 6.01 8.67
N PHE A 140 -25.78 5.27 9.09
CA PHE A 140 -26.99 5.19 8.28
C PHE A 140 -28.31 5.18 9.06
N GLY A 141 -28.29 5.54 10.34
CA GLY A 141 -29.50 5.79 11.10
C GLY A 141 -30.30 6.98 10.57
N CYS A 142 -31.59 6.99 10.88
CA CYS A 142 -32.49 8.08 10.54
C CYS A 142 -32.30 9.24 11.52
N LYS A 143 -32.08 10.44 10.99
CA LYS A 143 -32.01 11.65 11.80
C LYS A 143 -33.35 11.94 12.46
N LEU A 144 -33.32 12.27 13.74
CA LEU A 144 -34.51 12.63 14.51
C LEU A 144 -34.88 14.11 14.27
N SER A 145 -36.16 14.43 14.40
CA SER A 145 -36.58 15.83 14.48
C SER A 145 -36.11 16.47 15.78
N ARG A 146 -35.97 17.80 15.82
CA ARG A 146 -35.60 18.54 17.04
C ARG A 146 -36.46 18.17 18.25
N LYS A 147 -37.77 18.04 18.06
CA LYS A 147 -38.72 17.66 19.13
C LYS A 147 -38.47 16.23 19.64
N GLN A 148 -38.16 15.29 18.75
CA GLN A 148 -37.82 13.92 19.14
C GLN A 148 -36.46 13.86 19.84
N ALA A 149 -35.46 14.58 19.33
CA ALA A 149 -34.14 14.67 19.94
C ALA A 149 -34.22 15.21 21.38
N ASN A 150 -34.92 16.32 21.60
CA ASN A 150 -35.12 16.90 22.93
C ASN A 150 -35.85 15.97 23.91
N ARG A 151 -36.71 15.08 23.38
CA ARG A 151 -37.41 14.11 24.22
C ARG A 151 -36.47 13.03 24.75
N TRP A 152 -35.51 12.61 23.93
CA TRP A 152 -34.58 11.53 24.26
C TRP A 152 -33.32 12.02 24.97
N PHE A 153 -32.88 13.24 24.69
CA PHE A 153 -31.68 13.87 25.26
C PHE A 153 -32.01 15.26 25.81
N PRO A 154 -32.85 15.36 26.86
CA PRO A 154 -33.25 16.64 27.45
C PRO A 154 -32.09 17.42 28.09
N GLU A 155 -30.98 16.75 28.41
CA GLU A 155 -29.77 17.33 28.98
C GLU A 155 -28.89 18.07 27.95
N LEU A 156 -29.11 17.83 26.66
CA LEU A 156 -28.33 18.46 25.59
C LEU A 156 -28.94 19.81 25.16
N PRO A 157 -28.11 20.81 24.81
CA PRO A 157 -28.58 22.15 24.47
C PRO A 157 -29.36 22.14 23.16
N ILE A 158 -30.68 22.28 23.23
CA ILE A 158 -31.56 22.14 22.07
C ILE A 158 -31.37 23.24 21.02
N GLU A 159 -30.85 24.39 21.44
CA GLU A 159 -30.51 25.53 20.59
C GLU A 159 -29.38 25.17 19.61
N ALA A 160 -28.47 24.28 20.01
CA ALA A 160 -27.37 23.78 19.20
C ALA A 160 -27.76 22.56 18.34
N TYR A 161 -29.04 22.18 18.33
CA TYR A 161 -29.50 21.05 17.53
C TYR A 161 -29.51 21.38 16.03
N ARG A 162 -28.71 20.64 15.27
CA ARG A 162 -28.65 20.69 13.81
C ARG A 162 -29.78 19.85 13.23
N GLU A 163 -30.74 20.51 12.59
CA GLU A 163 -31.82 19.88 11.83
C GLU A 163 -31.38 19.33 10.48
#